data_AF-A0A976DE18-F1
#
_entry.id   AF-A0A976DE18-F1
#
_cell.length_a   1.000
_cell.length_b   1.000
_cell.length_c   1.000
_cell.angle_alpha   90.00
_cell.angle_beta   90.00
_cell.angle_gamma   90.00
#
_symmetry.space_group_name_H-M   'P 1'
#
loop_
_entity.id
_entity.type
_entity.pdbx_description
1 polymer ?
#
loop_
_entity_poly.entity_id
_entity_poly.type
_entity_poly.pdbx_seq_one_letter_code
_entity_poly.pdbx_strand_id
1 'polypeptide(L)' 'MRFQALALALSLLSFSAVAQVTSCPFNVDGTGTRADALRDGVHLMRYAQGLRGTALVAGTAGASPHISPSAQIEAKQAL' A
#
# COMPACT_ATOMS: atom_id res chain seq x y z
N MET A 1 26.24 -35.14 30.65
CA MET A 1 26.38 -33.80 30.03
C MET A 1 26.02 -33.82 28.54
N ARG A 2 24.81 -34.29 28.16
CA ARG A 2 24.42 -34.41 26.74
C ARG A 2 22.91 -34.23 26.53
N PHE A 3 22.36 -33.13 27.05
CA PHE A 3 21.00 -32.69 26.70
C PHE A 3 20.95 -31.24 26.20
N GLN A 4 22.04 -30.48 26.30
CA GLN A 4 22.13 -29.10 25.82
C GLN A 4 22.07 -28.97 24.28
N ALA A 5 22.37 -30.03 23.53
CA ALA A 5 22.44 -29.99 22.07
C ALA A 5 21.05 -30.03 21.39
N LEU A 6 20.02 -30.56 22.06
CA LEU A 6 18.67 -30.66 21.49
C LEU A 6 17.87 -29.36 21.64
N ALA A 7 18.18 -28.55 22.65
CA ALA A 7 17.47 -27.31 22.95
C ALA A 7 17.80 -26.14 21.98
N LEU A 8 18.95 -26.18 21.31
CA LEU A 8 19.38 -25.10 20.40
C LEU A 8 18.77 -25.19 18.99
N ALA A 9 18.25 -26.37 18.60
CA ALA A 9 17.72 -26.59 17.26
C ALA A 9 16.26 -26.13 17.07
N LEU A 10 15.52 -25.89 18.16
CA LEU A 10 14.10 -25.52 18.11
C LEU A 10 13.85 -24.00 18.10
N SER A 11 14.89 -23.17 18.23
CA SER A 11 14.76 -21.71 18.38
C SER A 11 14.79 -20.92 17.05
N LEU A 12 14.79 -21.58 15.88
CA LEU A 12 14.99 -20.90 14.59
C LEU A 12 13.75 -20.81 13.69
N LEU A 13 12.58 -21.32 14.11
CA LEU A 13 11.33 -21.12 13.37
C LEU A 13 10.52 -19.95 13.92
N SER A 14 11.11 -18.76 13.94
CA SER A 14 10.33 -17.51 13.97
C SER A 14 9.93 -17.15 12.54
N PHE A 15 8.95 -17.85 12.00
CA PHE A 15 8.26 -17.40 10.79
C PHE A 15 7.23 -16.36 11.22
N SER A 16 7.58 -15.07 11.09
CA SER A 16 6.62 -13.98 11.33
C SER A 16 5.43 -14.16 10.39
N ALA A 17 4.26 -14.41 10.99
CA ALA A 17 3.01 -14.66 10.28
C ALA A 17 2.69 -13.52 9.31
N VAL A 18 2.27 -13.92 8.11
CA VAL A 18 1.91 -13.06 6.99
C VAL A 18 0.77 -12.12 7.40
N ALA A 19 1.00 -10.82 7.29
CA ALA A 19 -0.05 -9.83 7.19
C ALA A 19 0.17 -9.05 5.90
N GLN A 20 0.23 -9.75 4.76
CA GLN A 20 -0.11 -9.10 3.51
C GLN A 20 -1.62 -8.90 3.55
N VAL A 21 -2.04 -7.81 4.19
CA VAL A 21 -3.29 -7.16 3.81
C VAL A 21 -3.11 -6.91 2.33
N THR A 22 -3.71 -7.78 1.52
CA THR A 22 -3.89 -7.57 0.10
C THR A 22 -4.38 -6.14 -0.02
N SER A 23 -3.51 -5.26 -0.52
CA SER A 23 -3.83 -3.86 -0.72
C SER A 23 -5.20 -3.81 -1.35
N CYS A 24 -6.18 -3.18 -0.69
CA CYS A 24 -7.51 -3.05 -1.28
C CYS A 24 -7.30 -2.56 -2.72
N PRO A 25 -7.82 -3.25 -3.75
CA PRO A 25 -7.52 -2.90 -5.13
C PRO A 25 -7.94 -1.45 -5.41
N PHE A 26 -9.00 -1.00 -4.74
CA PHE A 26 -9.51 0.36 -4.77
C PHE A 26 -8.79 1.37 -3.88
N ASN A 27 -7.85 0.98 -3.00
CA ASN A 27 -6.96 1.93 -2.32
C ASN A 27 -5.81 2.29 -3.28
N VAL A 28 -6.11 3.17 -4.23
CA VAL A 28 -5.24 3.55 -5.36
C VAL A 28 -4.13 4.49 -4.90
N ASP A 29 -4.42 5.38 -3.95
CA ASP A 29 -3.42 6.30 -3.42
C ASP A 29 -2.52 5.69 -2.34
N GLY A 30 -2.82 4.47 -1.88
CA GLY A 30 -2.00 3.73 -0.92
C GLY A 30 -2.05 4.32 0.50
N THR A 31 -3.05 5.14 0.80
CA THR A 31 -3.21 5.76 2.11
C THR A 31 -4.07 4.89 3.03
N GLY A 32 -3.66 4.74 4.29
CA GLY A 32 -4.38 3.91 5.26
C GLY A 32 -4.48 2.42 4.87
N THR A 33 -5.40 1.69 5.50
CA THR A 33 -5.60 0.24 5.27
C THR A 33 -6.81 -0.09 4.39
N ARG A 34 -7.63 0.91 4.03
CA ARG A 34 -8.89 0.78 3.28
C ARG A 34 -8.96 1.84 2.19
N ALA A 35 -9.79 1.60 1.17
CA ALA A 35 -10.11 2.61 0.18
C ALA A 35 -10.93 3.75 0.80
N ASP A 36 -10.62 4.97 0.40
CA ASP A 36 -11.38 6.20 0.64
C ASP A 36 -12.03 6.62 -0.68
N ALA A 37 -13.35 6.54 -0.77
CA ALA A 37 -14.07 6.84 -2.00
C ALA A 37 -13.80 8.25 -2.55
N LEU A 38 -13.56 9.25 -1.68
CA LEU A 38 -13.28 10.61 -2.11
C LEU A 38 -11.85 10.74 -2.65
N ARG A 39 -10.87 10.10 -2.01
CA ARG A 39 -9.48 10.17 -2.49
C ARG A 39 -9.22 9.24 -3.65
N ASP A 40 -9.57 7.97 -3.51
CA ASP A 40 -9.30 6.94 -4.51
C ASP A 40 -10.20 7.12 -5.74
N GLY A 41 -11.48 7.45 -5.53
CA GLY A 41 -12.42 7.69 -6.61
C GLY A 41 -12.02 8.88 -7.48
N VAL A 42 -11.57 9.97 -6.87
CA VAL A 42 -11.08 11.15 -7.61
C VAL A 42 -9.82 10.82 -8.42
N HIS A 43 -8.85 10.07 -7.86
CA HIS A 43 -7.67 9.64 -8.63
C HIS A 43 -8.04 8.72 -9.79
N LEU A 44 -9.00 7.81 -9.61
CA LEU A 44 -9.49 6.94 -10.69
C LEU A 44 -10.19 7.73 -11.80
N MET A 45 -11.07 8.65 -11.45
CA MET A 45 -11.78 9.51 -12.41
C MET A 45 -10.81 10.37 -13.22
N ARG A 46 -9.88 11.04 -12.54
CA ARG A 46 -8.85 11.88 -13.19
C ARG A 46 -7.98 11.06 -14.13
N TYR A 47 -7.57 9.87 -13.72
CA TYR A 47 -6.81 8.98 -14.59
C TYR A 47 -7.60 8.54 -15.82
N ALA A 48 -8.88 8.19 -15.65
CA ALA A 48 -9.78 7.83 -16.75
C ALA A 48 -10.01 9.00 -17.73
N GLN A 49 -9.95 10.23 -17.23
CA GLN A 49 -10.00 11.47 -18.04
C GLN A 49 -8.67 11.81 -18.72
N GLY A 50 -7.62 11.00 -18.55
CA GLY A 50 -6.31 11.22 -19.17
C GLY A 50 -5.37 12.14 -18.38
N LEU A 51 -5.72 12.55 -17.15
CA LEU A 51 -4.85 13.37 -16.32
C LEU A 51 -3.71 12.52 -15.73
N ARG A 52 -2.51 13.11 -15.72
CA ARG A 52 -1.26 12.48 -15.25
C ARG A 52 -0.43 13.51 -14.48
N GLY A 53 0.63 13.07 -13.81
CA GLY A 53 1.57 13.94 -13.12
C GLY A 53 0.93 14.78 -12.01
N THR A 54 1.28 16.06 -11.95
CA THR A 54 0.75 16.99 -10.93
C THR A 54 -0.76 17.17 -11.00
N ALA A 55 -1.35 17.13 -12.20
CA ALA A 55 -2.79 17.24 -12.39
C ALA A 55 -3.57 16.04 -11.80
N LEU A 56 -2.94 14.88 -11.71
CA LEU A 56 -3.53 13.68 -11.12
C LEU A 56 -3.72 13.84 -9.60
N VAL A 57 -2.74 14.43 -8.91
CA VAL A 57 -2.67 14.54 -7.44
C VAL A 57 -3.04 15.92 -6.89
N ALA A 58 -3.40 16.87 -7.75
CA ALA A 58 -3.70 18.24 -7.32
C ALA A 58 -4.91 18.28 -6.36
N GLY A 59 -4.72 18.85 -5.17
CA GLY A 59 -5.79 19.07 -4.19
C GLY A 59 -6.42 17.81 -3.57
N THR A 60 -5.82 16.63 -3.72
CA THR A 60 -6.30 15.37 -3.11
C THR A 60 -5.68 15.09 -1.73
N ALA A 61 -4.73 15.91 -1.30
CA ALA A 61 -4.14 15.87 0.03
C ALA A 61 -5.16 16.36 1.08
N GLY A 62 -6.02 15.46 1.60
CA GLY A 62 -6.83 15.78 2.77
C GLY A 62 -6.00 15.85 4.06
N ALA A 63 -6.64 15.88 5.23
CA ALA A 63 -6.01 16.18 6.53
C ALA A 63 -4.86 15.26 7.01
N SER A 64 -4.53 14.19 6.29
CA SER A 64 -3.44 13.26 6.64
C SER A 64 -2.32 13.38 5.58
N PRO A 65 -1.05 13.54 5.97
CA PRO A 65 0.04 13.98 5.09
C PRO A 65 0.57 12.92 4.13
N HIS A 66 -0.16 11.82 3.93
CA HIS A 66 0.28 10.76 3.03
C HIS A 66 -0.07 11.14 1.58
N ILE A 67 0.83 11.88 0.93
CA ILE A 67 0.73 12.20 -0.50
C ILE A 67 1.61 11.21 -1.25
N SER A 68 0.98 10.26 -1.92
CA SER A 68 1.71 9.36 -2.82
C SER A 68 2.10 10.13 -4.10
N PRO A 69 3.35 10.05 -4.55
CA PRO A 69 3.77 10.60 -5.84
C PRO A 69 2.87 10.09 -6.98
N SER A 70 2.56 10.98 -7.93
CA SER A 70 1.74 10.63 -9.11
C SER A 70 2.29 9.41 -9.85
N ALA A 71 3.60 9.26 -9.93
CA ALA A 71 4.25 8.11 -10.56
C ALA A 71 3.89 6.77 -9.89
N GLN A 72 3.71 6.74 -8.56
CA GLN A 72 3.29 5.53 -7.85
C GLN A 72 1.83 5.19 -8.14
N ILE A 73 0.97 6.20 -8.19
CA ILE A 73 -0.45 6.05 -8.52
C ILE A 73 -0.60 5.54 -9.97
N GLU A 74 0.13 6.13 -10.90
CA GLU A 74 0.12 5.74 -12.31
C GLU A 74 0.64 4.33 -12.53
N ALA A 75 1.74 3.95 -11.86
CA ALA A 75 2.28 2.60 -11.94
C ALA A 75 1.25 1.54 -11.49
N LYS A 76 0.38 1.88 -10.54
CA LYS A 76 -0.69 0.99 -10.07
C LYS A 76 -1.86 0.90 -11.05
N GLN A 77 -2.12 1.96 -11.81
CA GLN A 77 -3.23 2.05 -12.77
C GLN A 77 -2.85 1.61 -14.20
N ALA A 78 -1.56 1.39 -14.46
CA ALA A 78 -1.04 0.92 -15.75
C ALA A 78 -1.00 -0.62 -15.88
N LEU A 79 -1.53 -1.35 -14.88
CA LEU A 79 -1.49 -2.80 -14.76
C LEU A 79 -2.76 -3.46 -15.32
#